data_AF-A0A3L6TCV5-F1
#
_entry.id   AF-A0A3L6TCV5-F1
#
_cell.length_a   1.000
_cell.length_b   1.000
_cell.length_c   1.000
_cell.angle_alpha   90.00
_cell.angle_beta   90.00
_cell.angle_gamma   90.00
#
_symmetry.space_group_name_H-M   'P 1'
#
loop_
_entity.id
_entity.type
_entity.pdbx_description
1 polymer ?
#
loop_
_entity_poly.entity_id
_entity_poly.type
_entity_poly.pdbx_seq_one_letter_code
_entity_poly.pdbx_strand_id
1 'polypeptide(L)'
;MAPTRWPPPPLLLLLLFQFAAATATPEDASGPPPSPTPWPERFHAVLFTNLTNYSVASTGPPLRITDLYYDWPRRRNLNLVRHQLSADPLYDVEWNNGTSFYFDSSTCRVERFPVGVLPPWWLSGGGAEYMGRGVTGGIECHVWGKAGFIVYYEEASTGRPVRWNFIDVTGIEQFVMSFEPGVALENDAQWQAPARCFPDDDDDDEKEEQGKGNDHVASSSEEAVWDGLEAGIRLLRNLAGAAATS
;
A
#
# COMPACT_ATOMS: atom_id res chain seq x y z
N MET A 1 20.68 -45.07 77.63
CA MET A 1 19.43 -44.99 76.84
C MET A 1 18.38 -44.32 77.70
N ALA A 2 17.88 -43.17 77.25
CA ALA A 2 16.99 -42.28 78.00
C ALA A 2 15.52 -42.75 77.98
N PRO A 3 14.73 -42.28 78.95
CA PRO A 3 13.39 -41.81 78.61
C PRO A 3 13.01 -40.52 79.35
N THR A 4 12.44 -39.55 78.63
CA THR A 4 11.60 -38.47 79.21
C THR A 4 10.80 -37.82 78.07
N ARG A 5 9.49 -38.08 78.01
CA ARG A 5 8.35 -37.23 78.48
C ARG A 5 8.14 -35.92 77.68
N TRP A 6 6.98 -35.81 77.04
CA TRP A 6 6.42 -34.65 76.30
C TRP A 6 5.64 -33.72 77.26
N PRO A 7 5.48 -32.40 77.00
CA PRO A 7 4.34 -31.84 76.21
C PRO A 7 4.65 -30.43 75.58
N PRO A 8 3.68 -29.54 75.25
CA PRO A 8 2.48 -29.59 74.37
C PRO A 8 2.63 -28.69 73.11
N PRO A 9 1.68 -28.68 72.14
CA PRO A 9 1.70 -27.73 71.01
C PRO A 9 1.01 -26.42 71.41
N PRO A 10 1.47 -25.25 70.93
CA PRO A 10 0.51 -24.37 70.23
C PRO A 10 1.14 -23.37 69.22
N LEU A 11 0.23 -22.62 68.57
CA LEU A 11 0.40 -21.35 67.85
C LEU A 11 0.88 -21.38 66.39
N LEU A 12 -0.11 -21.62 65.51
CA LEU A 12 -0.69 -20.56 64.67
C LEU A 12 0.29 -19.42 64.27
N LEU A 13 1.02 -19.58 63.17
CA LEU A 13 1.50 -18.45 62.38
C LEU A 13 1.02 -18.65 60.93
N LEU A 14 -0.19 -18.15 60.66
CA LEU A 14 -0.65 -17.88 59.30
C LEU A 14 0.27 -16.79 58.72
N LEU A 15 1.26 -17.19 57.92
CA LEU A 15 2.00 -16.28 57.05
C LEU A 15 1.08 -15.87 55.89
N LEU A 16 0.31 -14.80 56.14
CA LEU A 16 -0.34 -14.00 55.10
C LEU A 16 0.75 -13.34 54.26
N PHE A 17 1.28 -14.03 53.26
CA PHE A 17 1.91 -13.37 52.12
C PHE A 17 0.80 -12.72 51.29
N GLN A 18 0.43 -11.49 51.68
CA GLN A 18 -0.30 -10.61 50.81
C GLN A 18 0.63 -10.22 49.66
N PHE A 19 0.61 -10.99 48.57
CA PHE A 19 0.97 -10.45 47.27
C PHE A 19 -0.08 -9.41 46.95
N ALA A 20 0.22 -8.14 47.27
CA ALA A 20 -0.41 -7.02 46.61
C ALA A 20 0.00 -7.13 45.13
N ALA A 21 -0.80 -7.84 44.34
CA ALA A 21 -0.81 -7.64 42.91
C ALA A 21 -1.22 -6.18 42.72
N ALA A 22 -0.22 -5.31 42.55
CA ALA A 22 -0.44 -4.01 41.98
C ALA A 22 -1.03 -4.30 40.60
N THR A 23 -2.35 -4.26 40.50
CA THR A 23 -3.03 -4.02 39.23
C THR A 23 -2.52 -2.65 38.80
N ALA A 24 -1.43 -2.64 38.04
CA ALA A 24 -1.10 -1.54 37.19
C ALA A 24 -2.34 -1.41 36.28
N THR A 25 -3.24 -0.51 36.66
CA THR A 25 -4.15 0.11 35.71
C THR A 25 -3.25 0.53 34.55
N PRO A 26 -3.54 0.12 33.30
CA PRO A 26 -2.84 0.68 32.17
C PRO A 26 -2.93 2.19 32.36
N GLU A 27 -1.79 2.85 32.51
CA GLU A 27 -1.72 4.28 32.31
C GLU A 27 -2.30 4.46 30.91
N ASP A 28 -3.55 4.94 30.86
CA ASP A 28 -4.11 5.47 29.64
C ASP A 28 -3.18 6.62 29.28
N ALA A 29 -2.26 6.35 28.36
CA ALA A 29 -1.24 7.28 27.91
C ALA A 29 -2.00 8.41 27.21
N SER A 30 -2.52 9.34 27.99
CA SER A 30 -3.47 10.38 27.60
C SER A 30 -2.76 11.53 26.88
N GLY A 31 -1.80 11.19 26.02
CA GLY A 31 -1.32 12.07 24.98
C GLY A 31 -2.31 12.08 23.82
N PRO A 32 -2.30 13.14 22.99
CA PRO A 32 -3.00 13.07 21.71
C PRO A 32 -2.50 11.84 20.93
N PRO A 33 -3.36 11.22 20.10
CA PRO A 33 -2.90 10.16 19.21
C PRO A 33 -1.70 10.68 18.38
N PRO A 34 -0.79 9.78 17.96
CA PRO A 34 0.33 10.16 17.11
C PRO A 34 -0.17 10.87 15.84
N SER A 35 0.72 11.47 15.08
CA SER A 35 0.40 11.98 13.74
C SER A 35 1.25 11.23 12.72
N PRO A 36 0.71 10.87 11.54
CA PRO A 36 1.51 10.20 10.51
C PRO A 36 2.65 11.10 10.04
N THR A 37 3.82 10.53 9.78
CA THR A 37 4.95 11.26 9.22
C THR A 37 4.67 11.57 7.74
N PRO A 38 4.84 12.83 7.30
CA PRO A 38 4.80 13.16 5.87
C PRO A 38 5.88 12.39 5.11
N TRP A 39 5.59 11.99 3.87
CA TRP A 39 6.62 11.44 3.01
C TRP A 39 7.72 12.48 2.71
N PRO A 40 8.98 12.06 2.54
CA PRO A 40 10.02 12.92 1.99
C PRO A 40 9.63 13.40 0.58
N GLU A 41 10.10 14.58 0.17
CA GLU A 41 9.84 15.10 -1.19
C GLU A 41 10.39 14.21 -2.30
N ARG A 42 11.44 13.43 -1.98
CA ARG A 42 12.02 12.41 -2.86
C ARG A 42 12.40 11.19 -2.06
N PHE A 43 12.21 10.01 -2.64
CA PHE A 43 12.76 8.78 -2.09
C PHE A 43 12.84 7.70 -3.17
N HIS A 44 13.67 6.69 -2.89
CA HIS A 44 13.61 5.39 -3.52
C HIS A 44 13.13 4.36 -2.49
N ALA A 45 12.27 3.44 -2.92
CA ALA A 45 11.83 2.33 -2.09
C ALA A 45 11.82 1.03 -2.90
N VAL A 46 12.24 -0.06 -2.28
CA VAL A 46 12.05 -1.41 -2.84
C VAL A 46 10.82 -2.00 -2.19
N LEU A 47 9.84 -2.36 -3.00
CA LEU A 47 8.57 -2.93 -2.55
C LEU A 47 8.49 -4.40 -2.94
N PHE A 48 8.08 -5.25 -2.00
CA PHE A 48 7.54 -6.57 -2.33
C PHE A 48 6.03 -6.49 -2.36
N THR A 49 5.43 -6.79 -3.51
CA THR A 49 3.98 -6.80 -3.68
C THR A 49 3.46 -8.23 -3.73
N ASN A 50 2.43 -8.49 -2.94
CA ASN A 50 1.65 -9.71 -2.93
C ASN A 50 0.19 -9.38 -3.27
N LEU A 51 -0.31 -9.97 -4.36
CA LEU A 51 -1.71 -9.90 -4.77
C LEU A 51 -2.44 -11.15 -4.28
N THR A 52 -3.31 -10.98 -3.30
CA THR A 52 -4.09 -12.08 -2.72
C THR A 52 -5.35 -12.41 -3.52
N ASN A 53 -5.89 -11.47 -4.30
CA ASN A 53 -7.03 -11.70 -5.18
C ASN A 53 -6.64 -11.43 -6.64
N TYR A 54 -6.38 -12.49 -7.40
CA TYR A 54 -6.10 -12.42 -8.83
C TYR A 54 -7.40 -12.07 -9.56
N SER A 55 -7.72 -10.78 -9.67
CA SER A 55 -8.71 -10.32 -10.63
C SER A 55 -8.02 -9.89 -11.91
N VAL A 56 -8.77 -9.95 -13.01
CA VAL A 56 -8.35 -9.55 -14.37
C VAL A 56 -7.89 -8.08 -14.44
N ALA A 57 -8.12 -7.29 -13.39
CA ALA A 57 -7.66 -5.91 -13.23
C ALA A 57 -6.15 -5.80 -12.89
N SER A 58 -5.52 -6.86 -12.39
CA SER A 58 -4.06 -6.90 -12.19
C SER A 58 -3.42 -7.63 -13.38
N THR A 59 -2.90 -6.86 -14.33
CA THR A 59 -2.32 -7.35 -15.59
C THR A 59 -0.95 -8.03 -15.44
N GLY A 60 -0.63 -8.61 -14.27
CA GLY A 60 0.67 -9.25 -14.05
C GLY A 60 0.69 -10.29 -12.92
N PRO A 61 1.78 -11.07 -12.82
CA PRO A 61 1.97 -12.06 -11.78
C PRO A 61 1.71 -11.54 -10.35
N PRO A 62 1.17 -12.39 -9.46
CA PRO A 62 0.72 -11.98 -8.14
C PRO A 62 1.85 -11.55 -7.21
N LEU A 63 3.08 -12.03 -7.44
CA LEU A 63 4.26 -11.67 -6.68
C LEU A 63 5.23 -10.88 -7.57
N ARG A 64 5.69 -9.73 -7.07
CA ARG A 64 6.61 -8.85 -7.80
C ARG A 64 7.44 -8.00 -6.86
N ILE A 65 8.61 -7.58 -7.35
CA ILE A 65 9.46 -6.57 -6.71
C ILE A 65 9.35 -5.29 -7.53
N THR A 66 9.17 -4.15 -6.87
CA THR A 66 9.08 -2.84 -7.51
C THR A 66 10.15 -1.92 -6.93
N ASP A 67 10.95 -1.27 -7.79
CA ASP A 67 11.63 -0.04 -7.39
C ASP A 67 10.69 1.13 -7.61
N LEU A 68 10.33 1.79 -6.52
CA LEU A 68 9.52 3.00 -6.52
C LEU A 68 10.44 4.21 -6.41
N TYR A 69 10.49 5.03 -7.45
CA TYR A 69 11.14 6.34 -7.43
C TYR A 69 10.08 7.43 -7.37
N TYR A 70 10.07 8.16 -6.26
CA TYR A 70 9.14 9.26 -6.01
C TYR A 70 9.86 10.61 -6.13
N ASP A 71 9.35 11.53 -6.96
CA ASP A 71 9.91 12.88 -7.15
C ASP A 71 8.80 13.93 -7.14
N TRP A 72 8.40 14.36 -5.94
CA TRP A 72 7.33 15.34 -5.76
C TRP A 72 7.61 16.72 -6.36
N PRO A 73 8.83 17.30 -6.26
CA PRO A 73 9.12 18.58 -6.91
C PRO A 73 8.86 18.56 -8.41
N ARG A 74 9.03 17.40 -9.06
CA ARG A 74 8.73 17.19 -10.48
C ARG A 74 7.40 16.47 -10.74
N ARG A 75 6.63 16.18 -9.69
CA ARG A 75 5.25 15.68 -9.75
C ARG A 75 5.12 14.39 -10.57
N ARG A 76 6.05 13.47 -10.34
CA ARG A 76 6.17 12.20 -11.06
C ARG A 76 6.53 11.04 -10.14
N ASN A 77 6.09 9.86 -10.53
CA ASN A 77 6.37 8.60 -9.86
C ASN A 77 6.78 7.54 -10.90
N LEU A 78 7.76 6.70 -10.59
CA LEU A 78 8.16 5.57 -11.44
C LEU A 78 8.16 4.30 -10.59
N ASN A 79 7.29 3.36 -10.96
CA ASN A 79 7.31 1.99 -10.50
C ASN A 79 8.03 1.14 -11.55
N LEU A 80 9.26 0.69 -11.27
CA LEU A 80 9.97 -0.29 -12.09
C LEU A 80 9.68 -1.69 -11.55
N VAL A 81 8.73 -2.38 -12.17
CA VAL A 81 8.17 -3.64 -11.71
C VAL A 81 8.91 -4.82 -12.34
N ARG A 82 9.44 -5.71 -11.49
CA ARG A 82 10.10 -6.95 -11.89
C ARG A 82 9.30 -8.17 -11.46
N HIS A 83 9.03 -9.03 -12.43
CA HIS A 83 8.43 -10.34 -12.22
C HIS A 83 9.51 -11.41 -12.12
N GLN A 84 9.30 -12.45 -11.32
CA GLN A 84 10.32 -13.46 -11.00
C GLN A 84 10.95 -14.15 -12.23
N LEU A 85 10.19 -14.30 -13.32
CA LEU A 85 10.59 -15.03 -14.52
C LEU A 85 10.70 -14.16 -15.79
N SER A 86 10.58 -12.83 -15.66
CA SER A 86 10.73 -11.91 -16.79
C SER A 86 12.05 -11.15 -16.70
N ALA A 87 12.81 -11.15 -17.79
CA ALA A 87 13.97 -10.28 -17.94
C ALA A 87 13.57 -8.83 -18.31
N ASP A 88 12.36 -8.67 -18.84
CA ASP A 88 11.81 -7.38 -19.27
C ASP A 88 10.93 -6.80 -18.16
N PRO A 89 11.34 -5.69 -17.52
CA PRO A 89 10.55 -5.07 -16.46
C PRO A 89 9.39 -4.27 -17.04
N LEU A 90 8.29 -4.19 -16.29
CA LEU A 90 7.21 -3.27 -16.58
C LEU A 90 7.54 -1.92 -15.94
N TYR A 91 7.56 -0.87 -16.76
CA TYR A 91 7.61 0.51 -16.32
C TYR A 91 6.20 1.00 -16.10
N ASP A 92 5.95 1.64 -14.96
CA ASP A 92 4.76 2.40 -14.67
C ASP A 92 5.16 3.82 -14.27
N VAL A 93 5.04 4.75 -15.22
CA VAL A 93 5.37 6.16 -15.06
C VAL A 93 4.08 6.93 -14.84
N GLU A 94 3.93 7.49 -13.64
CA GLU A 94 2.75 8.24 -13.23
C GLU A 94 3.06 9.73 -13.16
N TRP A 95 2.18 10.56 -13.71
CA TRP A 95 2.27 12.01 -13.68
C TRP A 95 1.12 12.60 -12.86
N ASN A 96 1.37 13.74 -12.23
CA ASN A 96 0.35 14.40 -11.40
C ASN A 96 -0.83 15.00 -12.17
N ASN A 97 -0.78 15.05 -13.50
CA ASN A 97 -1.96 15.34 -14.33
C ASN A 97 -2.91 14.13 -14.45
N GLY A 98 -2.60 13.04 -13.73
CA GLY A 98 -3.34 11.81 -13.71
C GLY A 98 -3.04 10.87 -14.86
N THR A 99 -2.07 11.15 -15.75
CA THR A 99 -1.67 10.18 -16.76
C THR A 99 -0.69 9.17 -16.17
N SER A 100 -0.95 7.88 -16.40
CA SER A 100 0.03 6.81 -16.18
C SER A 100 0.33 6.07 -17.47
N PHE A 101 1.60 5.76 -17.67
CA PHE A 101 2.09 4.96 -18.79
C PHE A 101 2.65 3.64 -18.27
N TYR A 102 2.05 2.55 -18.70
CA TYR A 102 2.49 1.20 -18.42
C TYR A 102 3.12 0.61 -19.67
N PHE A 103 4.41 0.29 -19.65
CA PHE A 103 5.09 -0.24 -20.83
C PHE A 103 6.23 -1.19 -20.50
N ASP A 104 6.45 -2.15 -21.39
CA ASP A 104 7.62 -3.02 -21.42
C ASP A 104 8.34 -2.85 -22.78
N SER A 105 9.27 -3.72 -23.17
CA SER A 105 9.99 -3.60 -24.44
C SER A 105 9.09 -3.64 -25.69
N SER A 106 7.89 -4.21 -25.58
CA SER A 106 7.01 -4.55 -26.70
C SER A 106 5.61 -3.93 -26.62
N THR A 107 5.10 -3.63 -25.42
CA THR A 107 3.74 -3.16 -25.20
C THR A 107 3.70 -1.76 -24.60
N CYS A 108 2.57 -1.07 -24.75
CA CYS A 108 2.24 0.12 -23.98
C CYS A 108 0.73 0.21 -23.72
N ARG A 109 0.38 0.68 -22.53
CA ARG A 109 -0.97 0.97 -22.03
C ARG A 109 -0.93 2.36 -21.37
N VAL A 110 -1.88 3.22 -21.74
CA VAL A 110 -2.03 4.55 -21.13
C VAL A 110 -3.32 4.57 -20.31
N GLU A 111 -3.22 5.03 -19.07
CA GLU A 111 -4.36 5.13 -18.16
C GLU A 111 -4.50 6.53 -17.56
N ARG A 112 -5.72 6.82 -17.10
CA ARG A 112 -6.04 8.07 -16.42
C ARG A 112 -6.50 7.80 -14.99
N PHE A 113 -5.71 8.29 -14.06
CA PHE A 113 -5.95 8.26 -12.63
C PHE A 113 -6.14 9.68 -12.10
N PRO A 114 -7.39 10.14 -11.87
CA PRO A 114 -7.67 11.51 -11.44
C PRO A 114 -6.94 11.98 -10.17
N VAL A 115 -6.51 11.07 -9.30
CA VAL A 115 -5.73 11.39 -8.10
C VAL A 115 -4.33 11.91 -8.43
N GLY A 116 -3.73 11.46 -9.54
CA GLY A 116 -2.33 11.75 -9.87
C GLY A 116 -1.35 11.19 -8.84
N VAL A 117 -0.23 11.91 -8.67
CA VAL A 117 0.83 11.52 -7.73
C VAL A 117 0.44 11.98 -6.33
N LEU A 118 0.53 11.09 -5.34
CA LEU A 118 0.20 11.43 -3.96
C LEU A 118 1.16 12.52 -3.41
N PRO A 119 0.65 13.60 -2.79
CA PRO A 119 1.49 14.61 -2.16
C PRO A 119 2.20 14.06 -0.91
N PRO A 120 3.31 14.67 -0.45
CA PRO A 120 3.99 14.30 0.79
C PRO A 120 3.09 14.18 2.01
N TRP A 121 2.05 15.00 2.06
CA TRP A 121 1.07 15.06 3.13
C TRP A 121 -0.19 14.23 2.87
N TRP A 122 -0.22 13.31 1.90
CA TRP A 122 -1.45 12.57 1.55
C TRP A 122 -2.07 11.82 2.75
N LEU A 123 -1.23 11.36 3.68
CA LEU A 123 -1.65 10.71 4.92
C LEU A 123 -1.74 11.71 6.09
N SER A 124 -0.73 12.56 6.26
CA SER A 124 -0.63 13.49 7.39
C SER A 124 -1.51 14.74 7.27
N GLY A 125 -1.99 15.07 6.07
CA GLY A 125 -2.75 16.28 5.76
C GLY A 125 -4.23 16.23 6.17
N GLY A 126 -4.68 15.12 6.77
CA GLY A 126 -6.05 14.96 7.25
C GLY A 126 -6.73 13.73 6.67
N GLY A 127 -7.86 13.33 7.25
CA GLY A 127 -8.68 12.20 6.80
C GLY A 127 -8.06 10.81 6.98
N ALA A 128 -6.89 10.69 7.62
CA ALA A 128 -6.36 9.43 8.12
C ALA A 128 -6.91 9.14 9.51
N GLU A 129 -7.29 7.89 9.76
CA GLU A 129 -7.82 7.41 11.03
C GLU A 129 -6.76 6.56 11.74
N TYR A 130 -6.44 6.91 12.99
CA TYR A 130 -5.52 6.08 13.78
C TYR A 130 -6.22 4.80 14.22
N MET A 131 -5.67 3.65 13.82
CA MET A 131 -6.24 2.33 14.11
C MET A 131 -5.52 1.64 15.28
N GLY A 132 -4.49 2.25 15.87
CA GLY A 132 -3.72 1.71 16.98
C GLY A 132 -2.34 1.18 16.58
N ARG A 133 -1.82 0.25 17.38
CA ARG A 133 -0.52 -0.41 17.17
C ARG A 133 -0.72 -1.77 16.51
N GLY A 134 0.19 -2.14 15.61
CA GLY A 134 0.22 -3.44 14.97
C GLY A 134 1.65 -3.93 14.75
N VAL A 135 1.82 -5.22 14.44
CA VAL A 135 3.12 -5.79 14.09
C VAL A 135 3.05 -6.37 12.69
N THR A 136 4.00 -6.00 11.83
CA THR A 136 4.14 -6.57 10.47
C THR A 136 5.61 -6.77 10.14
N GLY A 137 5.98 -7.93 9.58
CA GLY A 137 7.38 -8.25 9.29
C GLY A 137 8.30 -8.24 10.53
N GLY A 138 7.73 -8.40 11.73
CA GLY A 138 8.46 -8.28 13.00
C GLY A 138 8.73 -6.83 13.47
N ILE A 139 8.18 -5.83 12.78
CA ILE A 139 8.32 -4.40 13.12
C ILE A 139 7.03 -3.92 13.79
N GLU A 140 7.19 -3.21 14.91
CA GLU A 140 6.07 -2.54 15.58
C GLU A 140 5.71 -1.23 14.87
N CYS A 141 4.43 -1.05 14.55
CA CYS A 141 3.95 0.04 13.72
C CYS A 141 2.78 0.78 14.35
N HIS A 142 2.71 2.08 14.08
CA HIS A 142 1.44 2.80 14.04
C HIS A 142 0.66 2.40 12.79
N VAL A 143 -0.65 2.22 12.94
CA VAL A 143 -1.53 1.79 11.85
C VAL A 143 -2.55 2.88 11.56
N TRP A 144 -2.69 3.20 10.27
CA TRP A 144 -3.55 4.28 9.77
C TRP A 144 -4.51 3.75 8.71
N GLY A 145 -5.80 4.03 8.86
CA GLY A 145 -6.81 3.84 7.83
C GLY A 145 -6.98 5.11 7.00
N LYS A 146 -7.15 5.00 5.69
CA LYS A 146 -7.44 6.16 4.82
C LYS A 146 -8.40 5.75 3.71
N ALA A 147 -9.35 6.63 3.43
CA ALA A 147 -10.30 6.49 2.32
C ALA A 147 -11.17 5.21 2.31
N GLY A 148 -11.19 4.45 3.40
CA GLY A 148 -11.99 3.21 3.54
C GLY A 148 -11.39 1.97 2.88
N PHE A 149 -10.26 2.07 2.17
CA PHE A 149 -9.62 0.92 1.51
C PHE A 149 -8.09 0.90 1.65
N ILE A 150 -7.47 1.94 2.22
CA ILE A 150 -6.03 1.98 2.47
C ILE A 150 -5.78 1.69 3.94
N VAL A 151 -4.88 0.76 4.23
CA VAL A 151 -4.29 0.60 5.57
C VAL A 151 -2.78 0.73 5.47
N TYR A 152 -2.22 1.70 6.19
CA TYR A 152 -0.83 2.09 6.16
C TYR A 152 -0.15 1.80 7.48
N TYR A 153 1.01 1.15 7.41
CA TYR A 153 1.84 0.77 8.54
C TYR A 153 3.11 1.60 8.53
N GLU A 154 3.31 2.32 9.62
CA GLU A 154 4.44 3.21 9.84
C GLU A 154 5.22 2.73 11.06
N GLU A 155 6.54 2.55 10.93
CA GLU A 155 7.39 2.11 12.04
C GLU A 155 7.26 3.07 13.22
N ALA A 156 6.88 2.51 14.36
CA ALA A 156 6.63 3.19 15.61
C ALA A 156 7.74 4.15 16.08
N SER A 157 8.99 3.72 15.90
CA SER A 157 10.16 4.40 16.47
C SER A 157 10.75 5.47 15.55
N THR A 158 10.47 5.40 14.24
CA THR A 158 11.15 6.25 13.25
C THR A 158 10.21 7.00 12.30
N GLY A 159 8.95 6.58 12.19
CA GLY A 159 8.04 7.09 11.15
C GLY A 159 8.29 6.50 9.76
N ARG A 160 9.19 5.53 9.60
CA ARG A 160 9.50 4.94 8.29
C ARG A 160 8.29 4.13 7.77
N PRO A 161 7.93 4.25 6.47
CA PRO A 161 6.94 3.37 5.86
C PRO A 161 7.37 1.89 5.96
N VAL A 162 6.47 1.00 6.37
CA VAL A 162 6.74 -0.45 6.48
C VAL A 162 5.88 -1.26 5.53
N ARG A 163 4.60 -0.90 5.41
CA ARG A 163 3.65 -1.61 4.58
C ARG A 163 2.46 -0.72 4.26
N TRP A 164 1.88 -0.90 3.09
CA TRP A 164 0.53 -0.39 2.82
C TRP A 164 -0.29 -1.43 2.08
N ASN A 165 -1.56 -1.50 2.45
CA ASN A 165 -2.53 -2.42 1.89
C ASN A 165 -3.61 -1.63 1.16
N PHE A 166 -4.00 -2.12 -0.01
CA PHE A 166 -5.22 -1.75 -0.70
C PHE A 166 -6.20 -2.90 -0.53
N ILE A 167 -7.12 -2.78 0.43
CA ILE A 167 -8.04 -3.84 0.88
C ILE A 167 -9.30 -3.90 0.01
N ASP A 168 -9.18 -3.49 -1.25
CA ASP A 168 -10.27 -3.54 -2.21
C ASP A 168 -10.38 -4.95 -2.84
N VAL A 169 -11.09 -5.05 -3.96
CA VAL A 169 -11.32 -6.29 -4.71
C VAL A 169 -10.01 -6.97 -5.13
N THR A 170 -8.88 -6.26 -5.21
CA THR A 170 -7.59 -6.80 -5.67
C THR A 170 -6.70 -7.32 -4.53
N GLY A 171 -6.94 -6.87 -3.29
CA GLY A 171 -6.22 -7.36 -2.11
C GLY A 171 -4.70 -7.19 -2.23
N ILE A 172 -4.25 -5.99 -2.60
CA ILE A 172 -2.82 -5.68 -2.77
C ILE A 172 -2.19 -5.43 -1.41
N GLU A 173 -1.13 -6.17 -1.12
CA GLU A 173 -0.27 -5.92 0.02
C GLU A 173 1.11 -5.54 -0.49
N GLN A 174 1.61 -4.36 -0.11
CA GLN A 174 2.96 -3.92 -0.48
C GLN A 174 3.80 -3.74 0.78
N PHE A 175 4.87 -4.50 0.87
CA PHE A 175 5.86 -4.45 1.94
C PHE A 175 7.06 -3.62 1.50
N VAL A 176 7.48 -2.70 2.34
CA VAL A 176 8.65 -1.85 2.10
C VAL A 176 9.89 -2.59 2.58
N MET A 177 10.69 -3.08 1.64
CA MET A 177 11.93 -3.84 1.90
C MET A 177 13.11 -2.90 2.19
N SER A 178 13.17 -1.77 1.49
CA SER A 178 14.10 -0.67 1.76
C SER A 178 13.44 0.67 1.48
N PHE A 179 13.91 1.72 2.15
CA PHE A 179 13.39 3.08 1.99
C PHE A 179 14.53 4.08 2.17
N GLU A 180 14.81 4.84 1.12
CA GLU A 180 15.96 5.74 1.01
C GLU A 180 15.48 7.17 0.72
N PRO A 181 15.27 8.00 1.77
CA PRO A 181 14.90 9.40 1.61
C PRO A 181 15.96 10.20 0.82
N GLY A 182 15.49 11.13 -0.01
CA GLY A 182 16.34 12.05 -0.78
C GLY A 182 16.89 11.48 -2.09
N VAL A 183 16.72 10.18 -2.35
CA VAL A 183 17.17 9.57 -3.61
C VAL A 183 16.32 10.05 -4.77
N ALA A 184 17.00 10.48 -5.84
CA ALA A 184 16.40 10.84 -7.12
C ALA A 184 17.00 9.94 -8.21
N LEU A 185 16.19 9.55 -9.19
CA LEU A 185 16.69 8.86 -10.36
C LEU A 185 17.50 9.84 -11.22
N GLU A 186 18.78 9.54 -11.43
CA GLU A 186 19.72 10.47 -12.09
C GLU A 186 19.40 10.69 -13.58
N ASN A 187 18.97 9.64 -14.27
CA ASN A 187 18.71 9.68 -15.71
C ASN A 187 17.26 10.06 -15.99
N ASP A 188 17.05 11.30 -16.44
CA ASP A 188 15.72 11.81 -16.76
C ASP A 188 15.01 11.04 -17.90
N ALA A 189 15.76 10.34 -18.76
CA ALA A 189 15.19 9.55 -19.85
C ALA A 189 14.36 8.36 -19.34
N GLN A 190 14.63 7.84 -18.14
CA GLN A 190 13.87 6.72 -17.58
C GLN A 190 12.45 7.11 -17.17
N TRP A 191 12.15 8.41 -17.08
CA TRP A 191 10.80 8.92 -16.81
C TRP A 191 9.97 9.12 -18.07
N GLN A 192 10.52 8.86 -19.26
CA GLN A 192 9.84 9.11 -20.52
C GLN A 192 9.20 7.83 -21.03
N ALA A 193 7.90 7.92 -21.33
CA ALA A 193 7.21 6.88 -22.07
C ALA A 193 7.79 6.80 -23.50
N PRO A 194 7.96 5.60 -24.07
CA PRO A 194 8.45 5.42 -25.42
C PRO A 194 7.44 5.93 -26.46
N ALA A 195 7.92 6.25 -27.67
CA ALA A 195 7.07 6.78 -28.75
C ALA A 195 5.83 5.92 -29.06
N ARG A 196 5.94 4.58 -28.95
CA ARG A 196 4.82 3.64 -29.13
C ARG A 196 3.63 3.84 -28.18
N CYS A 197 3.79 4.62 -27.12
CA CYS A 197 2.72 4.99 -26.21
C CYS A 197 1.84 6.13 -26.73
N PHE A 198 2.21 6.74 -27.86
CA PHE A 198 1.53 7.86 -28.48
C PHE A 198 1.15 7.44 -29.90
N PRO A 199 -0.01 6.79 -30.10
CA PRO A 199 -0.50 6.50 -31.44
C PRO A 199 -0.73 7.81 -32.20
N ASP A 200 -0.53 7.78 -33.52
CA ASP A 200 -0.83 8.91 -34.39
C ASP A 200 -2.35 9.10 -34.46
N ASP A 201 -2.81 10.36 -34.57
CA ASP A 201 -4.24 10.74 -34.53
C ASP A 201 -5.08 10.16 -35.71
N ASP A 202 -4.48 9.37 -36.61
CA ASP A 202 -5.11 8.83 -37.82
C ASP A 202 -5.82 7.46 -37.60
N ASP A 203 -5.69 6.83 -36.43
CA ASP A 203 -6.24 5.48 -36.14
C ASP A 203 -7.60 5.47 -35.40
N ASP A 204 -8.13 6.64 -35.01
CA ASP A 204 -9.38 6.74 -34.23
C ASP A 204 -10.66 6.59 -35.09
N ASP A 205 -10.56 6.72 -36.42
CA ASP A 205 -11.71 6.65 -37.32
C ASP A 205 -12.13 5.21 -37.70
N GLU A 206 -11.31 4.18 -37.44
CA GLU A 206 -11.60 2.80 -37.88
C GLU A 206 -12.34 1.94 -36.82
N LYS A 207 -12.51 2.43 -35.58
CA LYS A 207 -13.14 1.64 -34.50
C LYS A 207 -14.63 1.94 -34.25
N GLU A 208 -15.22 2.95 -34.88
CA GLU A 208 -16.64 3.27 -34.69
C GLU A 208 -17.62 2.59 -35.68
N GLU A 209 -17.15 1.92 -36.75
CA GLU A 209 -18.05 1.39 -37.81
C GLU A 209 -18.27 -0.15 -37.87
N GLN A 210 -17.99 -0.93 -36.82
CA GLN A 210 -18.36 -2.37 -36.79
C GLN A 210 -19.35 -2.76 -35.67
N GLY A 211 -20.21 -1.83 -35.27
CA GLY A 211 -21.27 -2.06 -34.29
C GLY A 211 -22.68 -2.22 -34.87
N LYS A 212 -22.89 -2.89 -36.02
CA LYS A 212 -24.24 -3.26 -36.49
C LYS A 212 -24.29 -4.64 -37.16
N GLY A 213 -24.79 -5.62 -36.40
CA GLY A 213 -25.55 -6.77 -36.91
C GLY A 213 -24.81 -8.10 -36.99
N ASN A 214 -24.88 -8.92 -35.93
CA ASN A 214 -25.81 -10.04 -35.86
C ASN A 214 -25.60 -10.87 -34.58
N ASP A 215 -26.73 -11.34 -34.06
CA ASP A 215 -26.86 -12.18 -32.90
C ASP A 215 -26.13 -13.53 -33.02
N HIS A 216 -25.67 -14.01 -31.85
CA HIS A 216 -25.35 -15.38 -31.43
C HIS A 216 -23.88 -15.87 -31.45
N VAL A 217 -23.37 -16.01 -30.21
CA VAL A 217 -22.37 -16.96 -29.66
C VAL A 217 -20.90 -16.51 -29.59
N ALA A 218 -20.38 -16.61 -28.34
CA ALA A 218 -19.01 -16.37 -27.83
C ALA A 218 -18.64 -14.87 -27.72
N SER A 219 -18.22 -14.34 -26.57
CA SER A 219 -17.13 -14.82 -25.74
C SER A 219 -17.22 -14.22 -24.33
N SER A 220 -17.09 -15.05 -23.30
CA SER A 220 -17.05 -14.70 -21.87
C SER A 220 -15.85 -13.83 -21.45
N SER A 221 -15.12 -13.26 -22.41
CA SER A 221 -13.90 -12.47 -22.21
C SER A 221 -14.15 -10.96 -22.18
N GLU A 222 -15.23 -10.47 -22.79
CA GLU A 222 -15.51 -9.03 -22.85
C GLU A 222 -16.16 -8.50 -21.57
N GLU A 223 -17.05 -9.26 -20.93
CA GLU A 223 -17.64 -8.88 -19.64
C GLU A 223 -16.58 -8.79 -18.51
N ALA A 224 -15.54 -9.62 -18.56
CA ALA A 224 -14.46 -9.60 -17.59
C ALA A 224 -13.53 -8.37 -17.69
N VAL A 225 -13.46 -7.74 -18.87
CA VAL A 225 -12.66 -6.53 -19.12
C VAL A 225 -13.35 -5.29 -18.56
N TRP A 226 -14.70 -5.24 -18.63
CA TRP A 226 -15.49 -4.15 -18.07
C TRP A 226 -15.51 -4.15 -16.53
N ASP A 227 -15.49 -5.33 -15.90
CA ASP A 227 -15.49 -5.47 -14.43
C ASP A 227 -14.17 -4.99 -13.78
N GLY A 228 -13.03 -5.20 -14.44
CA GLY A 228 -11.73 -4.72 -13.94
C GLY A 228 -11.59 -3.19 -14.01
N LEU A 229 -12.15 -2.59 -15.06
CA LEU A 229 -12.21 -1.14 -15.26
C LEU A 229 -13.14 -0.47 -14.23
N GLU A 230 -14.27 -1.07 -13.89
CA GLU A 230 -15.18 -0.62 -12.81
C GLU A 230 -14.50 -0.62 -11.44
N ALA A 231 -13.72 -1.66 -11.11
CA ALA A 231 -12.97 -1.73 -9.85
C ALA A 231 -11.89 -0.64 -9.77
N GLY A 232 -11.15 -0.40 -10.86
CA GLY A 232 -10.20 0.70 -10.98
C GLY A 232 -10.87 2.08 -10.88
N ILE A 233 -12.01 2.29 -11.55
CA ILE A 233 -12.77 3.55 -11.47
C ILE A 233 -13.30 3.82 -10.04
N ARG A 234 -13.69 2.79 -9.30
CA ARG A 234 -14.10 2.93 -7.88
C ARG A 234 -12.92 3.29 -6.97
N LEU A 235 -11.76 2.65 -7.16
CA LEU A 235 -10.51 3.00 -6.49
C LEU A 235 -10.18 4.49 -6.69
N LEU A 236 -10.37 4.99 -7.91
CA LEU A 236 -10.04 6.35 -8.30
C LEU A 236 -11.02 7.41 -7.80
N ARG A 237 -12.32 7.10 -7.77
CA ARG A 237 -13.31 7.99 -7.17
C ARG A 237 -13.07 8.15 -5.66
N ASN A 238 -12.64 7.07 -4.99
CA ASN A 238 -12.35 7.10 -3.56
C ASN A 238 -11.02 7.80 -3.24
N LEU A 239 -9.97 7.59 -4.06
CA LEU A 239 -8.68 8.29 -3.92
C LEU A 239 -8.80 9.80 -4.18
N ALA A 240 -9.48 10.20 -5.26
CA ALA A 240 -9.72 11.61 -5.57
C ALA A 240 -10.55 12.31 -4.47
N GLY A 241 -11.55 11.62 -3.90
CA GLY A 241 -12.31 12.13 -2.75
C GLY A 241 -11.47 12.28 -1.48
N ALA A 242 -10.54 11.35 -1.22
CA ALA A 242 -9.67 11.37 -0.05
C ALA A 242 -8.52 12.39 -0.13
N ALA A 243 -8.11 12.75 -1.35
CA ALA A 243 -7.15 13.83 -1.62
C ALA A 243 -7.82 15.22 -1.64
N ALA A 244 -9.10 15.32 -2.01
CA ALA A 244 -9.85 16.58 -2.08
C ALA A 244 -10.52 17.02 -0.76
N THR A 245 -10.58 16.15 0.24
CA THR A 245 -11.13 16.45 1.59
C THR A 245 -10.08 16.95 2.58
N SER A 246 -8.91 17.38 2.08
CA SER A 246 -7.84 18.02 2.85
C SER A 246 -7.78 19.52 2.56
#